data_AF-A0A392T103-F1
#
_entry.id   AF-A0A392T103-F1
#
_cell.length_a   1.000
_cell.length_b   1.000
_cell.length_c   1.000
_cell.angle_alpha   90.00
_cell.angle_beta   90.00
_cell.angle_gamma   90.00
#
_symmetry.space_group_name_H-M   'P 1'
#
loop_
_entity.id
_entity.type
_entity.pdbx_description
1 polymer ?
#
loop_
_entity_poly.entity_id
_entity_poly.type
_entity_poly.pdbx_seq_one_letter_code
_entity_poly.pdbx_strand_id
1 'polypeptide(L)' 'YWKSRMIAFLKSIDSKTWKAVLKGWVHPVITDKDGNATTKLKPEEDWSKEEDELALGNSKALNALFNGVDKNMY' A
#
# COMPACT_ATOMS: atom_id res chain seq x y z
N TYR A 1 6.50 14.45 -17.45
CA TYR A 1 6.68 13.10 -18.03
C TYR A 1 6.82 12.00 -16.98
N TRP A 2 7.48 12.24 -15.84
CA TRP A 2 7.63 11.27 -14.74
C TRP A 2 6.30 10.65 -14.24
N LYS A 3 5.26 11.47 -14.04
CA LYS A 3 3.97 11.02 -13.48
C LYS A 3 3.31 9.94 -14.34
N SER A 4 3.24 10.14 -15.65
CA SER A 4 2.66 9.16 -16.58
C SER A 4 3.47 7.86 -16.63
N ARG A 5 4.81 7.95 -16.56
CA ARG A 5 5.69 6.78 -16.48
C ARG A 5 5.48 5.99 -15.18
N MET A 6 5.39 6.69 -14.05
CA MET A 6 5.15 6.06 -12.74
C MET A 6 3.79 5.36 -12.69
N ILE A 7 2.74 5.98 -13.26
CA ILE A 7 1.42 5.34 -13.38
C ILE A 7 1.50 4.05 -14.20
N ALA A 8 2.20 4.07 -15.35
CA ALA A 8 2.37 2.88 -16.18
C ALA A 8 3.17 1.79 -15.44
N PHE A 9 4.25 2.16 -14.75
CA PHE A 9 5.09 1.25 -13.98
C PHE A 9 4.33 0.58 -12.83
N LEU A 10 3.65 1.36 -11.98
CA LEU A 10 2.84 0.83 -10.86
C LEU A 10 1.74 -0.12 -11.34
N LYS A 11 1.10 0.18 -12.48
CA LYS A 11 0.11 -0.71 -13.11
C LYS A 11 0.72 -2.02 -13.63
N SER A 12 1.99 -1.99 -14.04
CA SER A 12 2.70 -3.19 -14.52
C SER A 12 3.18 -4.11 -13.40
N ILE A 13 3.35 -3.62 -12.17
CA ILE A 13 3.73 -4.44 -11.01
C ILE A 13 2.62 -5.46 -10.71
N ASP A 14 1.44 -4.98 -10.33
CA ASP A 14 0.22 -5.75 -10.22
C ASP A 14 -0.99 -4.83 -9.96
N SER A 15 -2.20 -5.37 -10.13
CA SER A 15 -3.43 -4.60 -9.93
C SER A 15 -3.66 -4.16 -8.47
N LYS A 16 -3.09 -4.87 -7.48
CA LYS A 16 -3.24 -4.56 -6.05
C LYS A 16 -2.40 -3.34 -5.66
N THR A 17 -1.18 -3.25 -6.18
CA THR A 17 -0.25 -2.14 -6.01
C THR A 17 -0.84 -0.84 -6.55
N TRP A 18 -1.42 -0.87 -7.77
CA TRP A 18 -2.12 0.31 -8.31
C TRP A 18 -3.36 0.68 -7.51
N LYS A 19 -4.15 -0.31 -7.05
CA LYS A 19 -5.32 -0.07 -6.20
C LYS A 19 -4.96 0.55 -4.85
N ALA A 20 -3.83 0.18 -4.25
CA ALA A 20 -3.35 0.77 -2.99
C ALA A 20 -3.07 2.27 -3.15
N VAL A 21 -2.50 2.69 -4.28
CA VAL A 21 -2.29 4.12 -4.59
C VAL A 21 -3.62 4.86 -4.79
N LEU A 22 -4.60 4.24 -5.44
CA LEU A 22 -5.91 4.87 -5.69
C LEU A 22 -6.76 5.01 -4.43
N LYS A 23 -6.82 3.94 -3.61
CA LYS A 23 -7.66 3.92 -2.41
C LYS A 23 -7.00 4.61 -1.22
N GLY A 24 -5.67 4.67 -1.22
CA GLY A 24 -4.90 4.90 -0.01
C GLY A 24 -4.92 3.65 0.86
N TRP A 25 -3.76 3.24 1.35
CA TRP A 25 -3.70 2.23 2.39
C TRP A 25 -3.86 2.89 3.75
N VAL A 26 -4.63 2.24 4.63
CA VAL A 26 -4.81 2.64 6.02
C VAL A 26 -4.39 1.47 6.88
N HIS A 27 -3.62 1.75 7.93
CA HIS A 27 -3.18 0.73 8.86
C HIS A 27 -4.37 0.07 9.56
N PRO A 28 -4.44 -1.27 9.61
CA PRO A 28 -5.44 -1.98 10.38
C PRO A 28 -5.47 -1.54 11.85
N VAL A 29 -6.67 -1.41 12.40
CA VAL A 29 -6.90 -1.04 13.81
C VAL A 29 -7.63 -2.17 14.53
N ILE A 30 -7.41 -2.27 15.83
CA ILE A 30 -8.12 -3.24 16.67
C ILE A 30 -9.60 -2.83 16.70
N THR A 31 -10.49 -3.79 16.48
CA THR A 31 -11.93 -3.60 16.67
C THR A 31 -12.34 -4.00 18.07
N ASP A 32 -13.23 -3.24 18.69
CA ASP A 32 -13.84 -3.63 19.97
C ASP A 32 -14.83 -4.80 19.81
N LYS A 33 -15.43 -5.22 20.92
CA LYS A 33 -16.39 -6.33 20.96
C LYS A 33 -17.67 -6.05 20.14
N ASP A 34 -17.96 -4.78 19.91
CA ASP A 34 -19.13 -4.32 19.16
C ASP A 34 -18.78 -4.06 17.68
N GLY A 35 -17.53 -4.34 17.26
CA GLY A 35 -17.05 -4.20 15.89
C GLY A 35 -16.62 -2.77 15.52
N ASN A 36 -16.54 -1.84 16.49
CA ASN A 36 -16.10 -0.48 16.21
C ASN A 36 -14.58 -0.39 16.17
N ALA A 37 -14.07 0.41 15.23
CA ALA A 37 -12.65 0.72 15.12
C ALA A 37 -12.16 1.49 16.35
N THR A 38 -11.12 0.97 17.01
CA THR A 38 -10.42 1.70 18.07
C THR A 38 -9.32 2.60 17.50
N THR A 39 -8.69 3.40 18.36
CA THR A 39 -7.50 4.20 17.99
C THR A 39 -6.19 3.40 18.02
N LYS A 40 -6.23 2.14 18.47
CA LYS A 40 -5.05 1.30 18.58
C LYS A 40 -4.80 0.57 17.26
N LEU A 41 -3.57 0.69 16.76
CA LEU A 41 -3.11 -0.07 15.61
C LEU A 41 -3.07 -1.56 15.96
N LYS A 42 -3.53 -2.38 15.02
CA LYS A 42 -3.48 -3.85 15.14
C LYS A 42 -2.05 -4.32 14.82
N PRO A 43 -1.41 -5.15 15.65
CA PRO A 43 -0.05 -5.63 15.37
C PRO A 43 -0.04 -6.50 14.11
N GLU A 44 1.07 -6.50 13.38
CA GLU A 44 1.19 -7.19 12.06
C GLU A 44 0.94 -8.69 12.16
N GLU A 45 1.33 -9.32 13.27
CA GLU A 45 1.09 -10.74 13.53
C GLU A 45 -0.40 -11.14 13.57
N ASP A 46 -1.28 -10.18 13.85
CA ASP A 46 -2.72 -10.39 13.94
C ASP A 46 -3.45 -10.00 12.64
N TRP A 47 -2.74 -9.55 11.61
CA TRP A 47 -3.36 -9.12 10.36
C TRP A 47 -4.07 -10.28 9.67
N SER A 48 -5.23 -10.00 9.09
CA SER A 48 -5.87 -10.96 8.19
C SER A 48 -5.07 -11.05 6.90
N LYS A 49 -5.28 -12.14 6.14
CA LYS A 49 -4.66 -12.31 4.83
C LYS A 49 -4.96 -11.13 3.90
N GLU A 50 -6.17 -10.58 3.96
CA GLU A 50 -6.58 -9.43 3.16
C GLU A 50 -5.85 -8.16 3.61
N GLU A 51 -5.69 -7.95 4.92
CA GLU A 51 -4.93 -6.82 5.49
C GLU A 51 -3.46 -6.88 5.06
N ASP A 52 -2.84 -8.07 5.15
CA ASP A 52 -1.48 -8.34 4.66
C ASP A 52 -1.33 -8.06 3.17
N GLU A 53 -2.26 -8.54 2.35
CA GLU A 53 -2.22 -8.33 0.90
C GLU A 53 -2.35 -6.84 0.53
N LEU A 54 -3.14 -6.08 1.27
CA LEU A 54 -3.28 -4.64 1.11
C LEU A 54 -2.01 -3.91 1.55
N ALA A 55 -1.43 -4.29 2.70
CA ALA A 55 -0.18 -3.73 3.19
C ALA A 55 0.98 -4.01 2.22
N LEU A 56 1.07 -5.23 1.68
CA LEU A 56 2.06 -5.60 0.68
C LEU A 56 1.93 -4.76 -0.60
N GLY A 57 0.70 -4.54 -1.08
CA GLY A 57 0.44 -3.67 -2.23
C GLY A 57 0.91 -2.23 -1.98
N ASN A 58 0.67 -1.71 -0.78
CA ASN A 58 1.16 -0.40 -0.36
C ASN A 58 2.69 -0.33 -0.30
N SER A 59 3.34 -1.32 0.31
CA SER A 59 4.80 -1.39 0.42
C SER A 59 5.47 -1.44 -0.95
N LYS A 60 4.91 -2.21 -1.90
CA LYS A 60 5.37 -2.22 -3.30
C LYS A 60 5.24 -0.85 -3.97
N ALA A 61 4.10 -0.18 -3.75
CA ALA A 61 3.86 1.14 -4.33
C ALA A 61 4.83 2.19 -3.77
N LEU A 62 5.02 2.22 -2.46
CA LEU A 62 5.99 3.10 -1.79
C LEU A 62 7.41 2.80 -2.26
N ASN A 63 7.81 1.53 -2.32
CA ASN A 63 9.12 1.13 -2.82
C ASN A 63 9.35 1.62 -4.26
N ALA A 64 8.36 1.48 -5.14
CA ALA A 64 8.42 1.97 -6.51
C ALA A 64 8.49 3.51 -6.58
N LEU A 65 7.75 4.21 -5.72
CA LEU A 65 7.76 5.67 -5.66
C LEU A 65 9.07 6.24 -5.11
N PHE A 66 9.68 5.58 -4.12
CA PHE A 66 10.94 6.03 -3.52
C PHE A 66 12.17 5.64 -4.35
N ASN A 67 12.20 4.42 -4.90
CA ASN A 67 13.34 3.95 -5.70
C ASN A 67 13.23 4.27 -7.19
N GLY A 68 12.02 4.47 -7.73
CA GLY A 68 11.81 4.93 -9.10
C GLY A 68 12.15 6.42 -9.32
N VAL A 69 12.64 7.09 -8.28
CA VAL A 69 13.17 8.47 -8.28
C VAL A 69 14.70 8.41 -8.10
N ASP A 70 15.38 7.47 -8.76
CA ASP A 70 16.81 7.65 -8.97
C ASP A 70 16.99 8.77 -10.01
N LYS A 71 17.76 9.81 -9.63
CA LYS A 71 18.14 10.92 -10.50
C LYS A 71 18.94 10.44 -11.72
N ASN A 72 19.46 9.21 -11.67
CA ASN A 72 20.30 8.58 -12.69
C ASN A 72 19.55 7.55 -13.55
N MET A 73 18.22 7.55 -13.59
CA MET A 73 17.47 6.75 -14.59
C MET A 73 17.53 7.37 -16.01
N TYR A 74 18.63 8.09 -16.29
CA TYR A 74 19.07 8.71 -17.52
C TYR A 74 20.59 8.54 -17.65
#